data_AF-A0A8A2UCJ5-F1
#
_entry.id   AF-A0A8A2UCJ5-F1
#
_cell.length_a   1.000
_cell.length_b   1.000
_cell.length_c   1.000
_cell.angle_alpha   90.00
_cell.angle_beta   90.00
_cell.angle_gamma   90.00
#
_symmetry.space_group_name_H-M   'P 1'
#
loop_
_entity.id
_entity.type
_entity.pdbx_description
1 polymer ?
#
loop_
_entity_poly.entity_id
_entity_poly.type
_entity_poly.pdbx_seq_one_letter_code
_entity_poly.pdbx_strand_id
1 'polypeptide(L)' 'MDQRRCPDCGVTMESVPVRDTEGMSLSIPTGKRDGLLGKIGLKNTTKLQGVCCPECGLVRLYADIE' A
#
# COMPACT_ATOMS: atom_id res chain seq x y z
N MET A 1 9.28 4.16 11.34
CA MET A 1 8.88 3.08 10.41
C MET A 1 9.93 2.01 10.50
N ASP A 2 9.59 0.84 11.03
CA ASP A 2 10.51 -0.29 11.02
C ASP A 2 10.93 -0.61 9.58
N GLN A 3 12.22 -0.87 9.40
CA GLN A 3 12.79 -1.21 8.11
C GLN A 3 12.16 -2.52 7.62
N ARG A 4 11.40 -2.48 6.52
CA ARG A 4 10.64 -3.64 6.02
C ARG A 4 11.62 -4.71 5.53
N ARG A 5 11.58 -5.91 6.12
CA ARG A 5 12.44 -7.05 5.77
C ARG A 5 11.68 -8.08 4.94
N CYS A 6 12.40 -8.72 4.02
CA CYS A 6 11.91 -9.89 3.29
C CYS A 6 11.79 -11.07 4.27
N PRO A 7 10.64 -11.76 4.35
CA PRO A 7 10.49 -12.92 5.23
C PRO A 7 11.32 -14.13 4.78
N ASP A 8 11.66 -14.20 3.48
CA ASP A 8 12.35 -15.36 2.90
C ASP A 8 13.88 -15.21 2.92
N CYS A 9 14.37 -14.04 2.49
CA CYS A 9 15.82 -13.75 2.43
C CYS A 9 16.35 -13.08 3.70
N GLY A 10 15.45 -12.50 4.50
CA GLY A 10 15.85 -11.73 5.67
C GLY A 10 16.53 -10.41 5.34
N VAL A 11 16.65 -9.94 4.10
CA VAL A 11 17.25 -8.64 3.75
C VAL A 11 16.26 -7.47 3.80
N THR A 12 16.78 -6.24 3.78
CA THR A 12 15.96 -5.03 3.66
C THR A 12 15.34 -4.93 2.26
N MET A 13 14.04 -4.64 2.21
CA MET A 13 13.30 -4.49 0.96
C MET A 13 13.37 -3.04 0.46
N GLU A 14 13.37 -2.87 -0.85
CA GLU A 14 13.44 -1.58 -1.53
C GLU A 14 12.05 -1.06 -1.87
N SER A 15 11.81 0.25 -1.71
CA SER A 15 10.55 0.87 -2.10
C SER A 15 10.38 0.86 -3.62
N VAL A 16 9.22 0.41 -4.08
CA VAL A 16 8.89 0.37 -5.51
C VAL A 16 7.52 1.02 -5.77
N PRO A 17 7.36 1.79 -6.86
CA PRO A 17 6.05 2.32 -7.23
C PRO A 17 5.14 1.18 -7.71
N VAL A 18 3.87 1.24 -7.31
CA VAL A 18 2.84 0.30 -7.77
C VAL A 18 1.76 1.10 -8.47
N ARG A 19 1.54 0.79 -9.74
CA ARG A 19 0.66 1.54 -10.62
C ARG A 19 -0.27 0.60 -11.38
N ASP A 20 -1.47 1.07 -11.71
CA ASP A 20 -2.36 0.39 -12.65
C ASP A 20 -1.92 0.63 -14.12
N THR A 21 -2.71 0.13 -15.06
CA THR A 21 -2.45 0.23 -16.50
C THR A 21 -2.50 1.67 -17.02
N GLU A 22 -3.12 2.59 -16.29
CA GLU A 22 -3.17 4.02 -16.61
C GLU A 22 -2.07 4.82 -15.89
N GLY A 23 -1.22 4.15 -15.09
CA GLY A 23 -0.11 4.76 -14.38
C GLY A 23 -0.49 5.38 -13.03
N MET A 24 -1.72 5.17 -12.55
CA MET A 24 -2.23 5.69 -11.27
C MET A 24 -1.82 4.79 -10.11
N SER A 25 -1.57 5.38 -8.94
CA SER A 25 -1.27 4.61 -7.71
C SER A 25 -2.47 3.78 -7.27
N LEU A 26 -2.23 2.52 -6.89
CA LEU A 26 -3.26 1.67 -6.30
C LEU A 26 -3.67 2.20 -4.92
N SER A 27 -4.97 2.13 -4.65
CA SER A 27 -5.55 2.49 -3.35
C SER A 27 -6.54 1.44 -2.89
N ILE A 28 -6.63 1.23 -1.58
CA ILE A 28 -7.62 0.31 -0.99
C ILE A 28 -8.62 1.07 -0.12
N PRO A 29 -9.87 0.60 -0.01
CA PRO A 29 -10.81 1.12 0.97
C PRO A 29 -10.33 0.83 2.40
N THR A 30 -10.26 1.84 3.24
CA THR A 30 -9.85 1.72 4.66
C THR A 30 -11.00 1.87 5.64
N GLY A 31 -12.18 2.24 5.17
CA GLY A 31 -13.37 2.33 6.02
C GLY A 31 -14.41 3.29 5.51
N LYS A 32 -15.41 3.56 6.36
CA LYS A 32 -16.43 4.58 6.10
C LYS A 32 -15.86 5.95 6.44
N ARG A 33 -16.16 6.94 5.61
CA ARG A 33 -15.87 8.33 5.92
C ARG A 33 -16.97 8.87 6.84
N ASP A 34 -16.63 9.73 7.80
CA ASP A 34 -17.64 10.34 8.67
C ASP A 34 -18.35 11.53 8.02
N GLY A 35 -19.44 11.97 8.64
CA GLY A 35 -20.18 13.16 8.23
C GLY A 35 -21.05 12.98 6.98
N LEU A 36 -21.46 14.10 6.37
CA LEU A 36 -22.36 14.12 5.21
C LEU A 36 -21.83 13.28 4.04
N LEU A 37 -20.51 13.25 3.87
CA LEU A 37 -19.84 12.52 2.81
C LEU A 37 -19.89 11.00 3.00
N GLY A 38 -19.87 10.54 4.25
CA GLY A 38 -20.15 9.14 4.58
C GLY A 38 -21.57 8.72 4.28
N LYS A 39 -22.53 9.60 4.54
CA LYS A 39 -23.97 9.33 4.34
C LYS A 39 -24.35 9.16 2.87
N ILE A 40 -23.57 9.76 1.95
CA ILE A 40 -23.73 9.58 0.50
C ILE A 40 -22.86 8.44 -0.06
N GLY A 41 -22.24 7.62 0.80
CA GLY A 41 -21.54 6.40 0.41
C GLY A 41 -20.07 6.55 0.03
N LEU A 42 -19.45 7.72 0.24
CA LEU A 42 -18.01 7.87 0.02
C LEU A 42 -17.20 7.13 1.10
N LYS A 43 -16.22 6.36 0.65
CA LYS A 43 -15.31 5.59 1.51
C LYS A 43 -13.97 6.30 1.64
N ASN A 44 -13.32 6.11 2.79
CA ASN A 44 -11.91 6.46 2.90
C ASN A 44 -11.09 5.45 2.11
N THR A 45 -10.09 5.94 1.40
CA THR A 45 -9.10 5.12 0.72
C THR A 45 -7.71 5.56 1.16
N THR A 46 -6.78 4.62 1.19
CA THR A 46 -5.36 4.93 1.33
C THR A 46 -4.57 4.34 0.18
N LYS A 47 -3.47 4.99 -0.16
CA LYS A 47 -2.55 4.52 -1.20
C LYS A 47 -1.74 3.33 -0.68
N LEU A 48 -1.37 2.45 -1.61
CA LEU A 48 -0.46 1.36 -1.32
C LEU A 48 0.99 1.77 -1.59
N GLN A 49 1.88 1.49 -0.63
CA GLN A 49 3.32 1.52 -0.83
C GLN A 49 3.81 0.10 -1.13
N GLY A 50 4.46 -0.08 -2.28
CA GLY A 50 5.12 -1.34 -2.61
C GLY A 50 6.55 -1.38 -2.06
N VAL A 51 6.98 -2.56 -1.63
CA VAL A 51 8.40 -2.87 -1.44
C VAL A 51 8.73 -4.21 -2.11
N CYS A 52 9.93 -4.32 -2.67
CA CYS A 52 10.42 -5.50 -3.36
C CYS A 52 11.71 -6.01 -2.71
N CYS A 53 11.84 -7.33 -2.54
CA CYS A 53 13.11 -7.93 -2.14
C CYS A 53 14.08 -7.88 -3.33
N PRO A 54 15.27 -7.26 -3.18
CA PRO A 54 16.24 -7.17 -4.28
C PRO A 54 16.88 -8.52 -4.64
N GLU A 55 16.77 -9.54 -3.77
CA GLU A 55 17.37 -10.86 -4.00
C GLU A 55 16.40 -11.85 -4.64
N CYS A 56 15.19 -12.00 -4.07
CA CYS A 56 14.22 -13.02 -4.52
C CYS A 56 13.00 -12.45 -5.26
N GLY A 57 12.84 -11.13 -5.33
CA GLY A 57 11.73 -10.49 -6.02
C GLY A 57 10.38 -10.54 -5.28
N LEU A 58 10.32 -11.03 -4.03
CA LEU A 58 9.08 -11.00 -3.25
C LEU A 58 8.60 -9.55 -3.10
N VAL A 59 7.33 -9.30 -3.43
CA VAL A 59 6.68 -7.99 -3.30
C VAL A 59 5.70 -7.99 -2.14
N ARG A 60 5.72 -6.92 -1.34
CA ARG A 60 4.71 -6.65 -0.30
C ARG A 60 4.08 -5.29 -0.55
N LEU A 61 2.77 -5.20 -0.35
CA LEU A 61 2.01 -3.96 -0.43
C LEU A 61 1.55 -3.57 0.98
N TYR A 62 1.79 -2.33 1.35
CA TYR A 62 1.37 -1.78 2.63
C TYR A 62 0.42 -0.62 2.41
N ALA A 63 -0.72 -0.68 3.09
CA ALA A 63 -1.60 0.45 3.22
C ALA A 63 -1.02 1.39 4.28
N ASP A 64 -0.93 2.68 3.97
CA ASP A 64 -0.55 3.70 4.94
C ASP A 64 -1.79 4.06 5.76
N ILE A 65 -1.99 3.34 6.86
CA ILE A 65 -3.12 3.49 7.78
C ILE A 65 -2.52 4.00 9.09
N GLU A 66 -2.96 5.20 9.51
CA GLU A 66 -2.66 5.77 10.83
C GLU A 66 -3.37 5.00 11.97
#